data_AF-A0A5C0DNB3-F1
#
_entry.id   AF-A0A5C0DNB3-F1
#
_cell.length_a   1.000
_cell.length_b   1.000
_cell.length_c   1.000
_cell.angle_alpha   90.00
_cell.angle_beta   90.00
_cell.angle_gamma   90.00
#
_symmetry.space_group_name_H-M   'P 1'
#
loop_
_entity.id
_entity.type
_entity.pdbx_description
1 polymer ?
#
loop_
_entity_poly.entity_id
_entity_poly.type
_entity_poly.pdbx_seq_one_letter_code
_entity_poly.pdbx_strand_id
1 'polypeptide(L)'
;MSNLPPSSPEEEYNRSGLEPELGSLLRDVPERSGLEPELGGLVRQKGVYVDEITCIGCKHCAHVARNTFFIEEDYGRSRVLRQDGDIEEVVQEAIDTCPVDCIHWVDYTELKNLEADRKYQVIPVAGYPVEHGVAITEKRRKKQKLKKSSS
;
A
#
# COMPACT_ATOMS: atom_id res chain seq x y z
N MET A 1 -34.48 28.92 7.73
CA MET A 1 -33.28 28.97 8.60
C MET A 1 -33.73 28.68 10.03
N SER A 2 -33.79 27.40 10.39
CA SER A 2 -34.13 26.96 11.75
C SER A 2 -32.83 26.79 12.54
N ASN A 3 -32.59 27.68 13.50
CA ASN A 3 -31.48 27.55 14.44
C ASN A 3 -31.80 26.42 15.43
N LEU A 4 -30.92 25.40 15.49
CA LEU A 4 -30.94 24.42 16.58
C LEU A 4 -30.22 25.00 17.81
N PRO A 5 -30.71 24.71 19.04
CA PRO A 5 -30.06 25.15 20.27
C PRO A 5 -28.75 24.38 20.52
N PRO A 6 -27.79 24.96 21.26
CA PRO A 6 -26.57 24.26 21.65
C PRO A 6 -26.91 23.14 22.65
N SER A 7 -26.32 21.96 22.46
CA SER A 7 -26.50 20.80 23.32
C SER A 7 -25.78 20.93 24.66
N SER A 8 -26.27 20.19 25.66
CA SER A 8 -25.97 20.31 27.08
C SER A 8 -24.58 19.79 27.50
N PRO A 9 -24.00 20.32 28.61
CA PRO A 9 -22.62 20.08 29.05
C PRO A 9 -22.26 18.63 29.44
N GLU A 10 -23.22 17.72 29.49
CA GLU A 10 -22.97 16.30 29.81
C GLU A 10 -22.45 15.49 28.60
N GLU A 11 -22.61 16.00 27.36
CA GLU A 11 -22.06 15.38 26.14
C GLU A 11 -20.53 15.56 26.01
N GLU A 12 -19.95 16.46 26.80
CA GLU A 12 -18.55 16.87 26.69
C GLU A 12 -17.57 15.83 27.29
N TYR A 13 -18.03 14.98 28.21
CA TYR A 13 -17.16 14.02 28.92
C TYR A 13 -16.91 12.71 28.13
N ASN A 14 -17.58 12.51 26.99
CA ASN A 14 -17.38 11.35 26.09
C ASN A 14 -16.72 11.73 24.74
N ARG A 15 -16.13 12.93 24.63
CA ARG A 15 -15.46 13.39 23.40
C ARG A 15 -14.02 12.87 23.37
N SER A 16 -13.67 12.12 22.33
CA SER A 16 -12.36 11.46 22.20
C SER A 16 -11.19 12.40 21.89
N GLY A 17 -11.46 13.69 21.63
CA GLY A 17 -10.46 14.65 21.17
C GLY A 17 -9.96 14.42 19.73
N LEU A 18 -10.59 13.49 19.00
CA LEU A 18 -10.34 13.19 17.58
C LEU A 18 -11.40 13.80 16.65
N GLU A 19 -12.22 14.71 17.16
CA GLU A 19 -13.23 15.40 16.36
C GLU A 19 -12.57 16.60 15.67
N PRO A 20 -12.64 16.70 14.34
CA PRO A 20 -12.11 17.86 13.65
C PRO A 20 -13.08 19.02 13.84
N GLU A 21 -12.75 19.96 14.74
CA GLU A 21 -13.12 21.35 14.52
C GLU A 21 -12.56 21.69 13.13
N LEU A 22 -13.45 21.87 12.15
CA LEU A 22 -13.12 22.09 10.74
C LEU A 22 -12.16 23.28 10.59
N GLY A 23 -10.86 22.98 10.69
CA GLY A 23 -9.74 23.87 10.48
C GLY A 23 -9.62 24.19 9.00
N SER A 24 -10.35 25.22 8.62
CA SER A 24 -10.28 26.13 7.48
C SER A 24 -8.95 26.31 6.71
N LEU A 25 -7.82 25.74 7.11
CA LEU A 25 -6.53 25.85 6.39
C LEU A 25 -6.39 24.88 5.21
N LEU A 26 -7.08 23.73 5.22
CA LEU A 26 -6.94 22.71 4.16
C LEU A 26 -7.90 22.92 2.98
N ARG A 27 -8.73 23.97 3.00
CA ARG A 27 -9.67 24.30 1.91
C ARG A 27 -9.00 24.93 0.70
N ASP A 28 -7.88 25.62 0.89
CA ASP A 28 -7.28 26.49 -0.13
C ASP A 28 -6.15 25.84 -0.94
N VAL A 29 -5.89 24.54 -0.78
CA VAL A 29 -4.92 23.81 -1.61
C VAL A 29 -5.65 23.35 -2.89
N PRO A 30 -5.32 23.90 -4.07
CA PRO A 30 -6.11 23.70 -5.29
C PRO A 30 -5.97 22.30 -5.91
N GLU A 31 -4.91 21.53 -5.58
CA GLU A 31 -4.74 20.17 -6.09
C GLU A 31 -4.75 19.14 -4.95
N ARG A 32 -5.92 18.56 -4.73
CA ARG A 32 -6.10 17.37 -3.92
C ARG A 32 -5.47 16.20 -4.66
N SER A 33 -4.42 15.61 -4.08
CA SER A 33 -3.67 14.51 -4.71
C SER A 33 -4.48 13.21 -4.87
N GLY A 34 -5.65 13.10 -4.23
CA GLY A 34 -6.47 11.88 -4.21
C GLY A 34 -5.88 10.74 -3.38
N LEU A 35 -4.78 11.00 -2.66
CA LEU A 35 -4.08 10.04 -1.79
C LEU A 35 -4.32 10.33 -0.30
N GLU A 36 -5.23 11.25 0.00
CA GLU A 36 -5.53 11.70 1.36
C GLU A 36 -6.54 10.74 2.02
N PRO A 37 -6.22 10.15 3.19
CA PRO A 37 -7.10 9.23 3.91
C PRO A 37 -8.49 9.85 4.20
N GLU A 38 -8.53 11.17 4.39
CA GLU A 38 -9.69 11.96 4.78
C GLU A 38 -10.77 12.11 3.68
N LEU A 39 -10.46 11.73 2.43
CA LEU A 39 -11.44 11.73 1.33
C LEU A 39 -12.18 10.39 1.15
N GLY A 40 -12.02 9.49 2.12
CA GLY A 40 -13.18 8.76 2.63
C GLY A 40 -14.05 8.08 1.59
N GLY A 41 -13.44 7.34 0.66
CA GLY A 41 -13.96 5.98 0.53
C GLY A 41 -13.90 5.41 1.94
N LEU A 42 -15.04 4.99 2.51
CA LEU A 42 -15.23 4.58 3.92
C LEU A 42 -14.27 3.49 4.47
N VAL A 43 -13.24 3.13 3.73
CA VAL A 43 -12.41 1.92 3.81
C VAL A 43 -11.11 2.32 3.09
N ARG A 44 -9.90 2.36 3.64
CA ARG A 44 -9.23 1.41 4.55
C ARG A 44 -8.00 2.09 5.18
N GLN A 45 -7.80 1.91 6.49
CA GLN A 45 -6.54 2.24 7.19
C GLN A 45 -5.35 1.38 6.73
N LYS A 46 -5.65 0.26 6.07
CA LYS A 46 -4.69 -0.75 5.62
C LYS A 46 -4.75 -0.94 4.10
N GLY A 47 -3.61 -1.19 3.49
CA GLY A 47 -3.51 -1.69 2.12
C GLY A 47 -2.86 -3.07 2.09
N VAL A 48 -2.97 -3.76 0.97
CA VAL A 48 -2.27 -5.00 0.71
C VAL A 48 -0.95 -4.72 -0.03
N TYR A 49 0.09 -5.45 0.33
CA TYR A 49 1.43 -5.39 -0.24
C TYR A 49 1.92 -6.80 -0.57
N VAL A 50 2.72 -6.95 -1.62
CA VAL A 50 3.38 -8.21 -1.99
C VAL A 50 4.89 -8.02 -1.89
N ASP A 51 5.57 -8.86 -1.11
CA ASP A 51 7.02 -8.92 -1.09
C ASP A 51 7.54 -9.68 -2.32
N GLU A 52 8.03 -8.93 -3.31
CA GLU A 52 8.55 -9.47 -4.57
C GLU A 52 9.84 -10.30 -4.41
N ILE A 53 10.57 -10.13 -3.30
CA ILE A 53 11.78 -10.91 -3.03
C ILE A 53 11.40 -12.33 -2.62
N THR A 54 10.39 -12.45 -1.75
CA THR A 54 9.90 -13.73 -1.24
C THR A 54 8.93 -14.41 -2.22
N CYS A 55 8.21 -13.63 -3.03
CA CYS A 55 7.29 -14.16 -4.00
C CYS A 55 8.00 -15.10 -5.00
N ILE A 56 7.49 -16.31 -5.17
CA ILE A 56 8.03 -17.30 -6.11
C ILE A 56 7.30 -17.31 -7.46
N GLY A 57 6.25 -16.49 -7.63
CA GLY A 57 5.48 -16.44 -8.87
C GLY A 57 4.54 -17.63 -9.08
N CYS A 58 3.94 -18.18 -8.02
CA CYS A 58 3.00 -19.31 -8.13
C CYS A 58 1.67 -18.97 -8.82
N LYS A 59 1.38 -17.68 -9.01
CA LYS A 59 0.19 -17.11 -9.69
C LYS A 59 -1.16 -17.35 -9.01
N HIS A 60 -1.20 -17.99 -7.85
CA HIS A 60 -2.46 -18.32 -7.19
C HIS A 60 -3.26 -17.07 -6.78
N CYS A 61 -2.60 -16.07 -6.18
CA CYS A 61 -3.22 -14.79 -5.82
C CYS A 61 -3.86 -14.08 -7.02
N ALA A 62 -3.20 -14.11 -8.18
CA ALA A 62 -3.70 -13.51 -9.42
C ALA A 62 -4.89 -14.28 -10.02
N HIS A 63 -5.11 -15.54 -9.63
CA HIS A 63 -6.31 -16.29 -10.03
C HIS A 63 -7.48 -16.08 -9.05
N VAL A 64 -7.19 -16.01 -7.75
CA VAL A 64 -8.20 -15.80 -6.69
C VAL A 64 -8.75 -14.38 -6.74
N ALA A 65 -7.87 -13.37 -6.69
CA ALA A 65 -8.23 -11.95 -6.63
C ALA A 65 -7.67 -11.22 -7.86
N ARG A 66 -8.31 -11.48 -9.02
CA ARG A 66 -7.87 -11.02 -10.36
C ARG A 66 -7.87 -9.51 -10.55
N ASN A 67 -8.66 -8.77 -9.76
CA ASN A 67 -8.73 -7.32 -9.86
C ASN A 67 -7.75 -6.63 -8.90
N THR A 68 -7.30 -7.35 -7.86
CA THR A 68 -6.33 -6.86 -6.88
C THR A 68 -4.89 -7.20 -7.24
N PHE A 69 -4.60 -8.41 -7.74
CA PHE A 69 -3.22 -8.85 -8.03
C PHE A 69 -2.98 -9.12 -9.52
N PHE A 70 -1.75 -8.86 -9.96
CA PHE A 70 -1.27 -9.24 -11.27
C PHE A 70 0.13 -9.87 -11.18
N ILE A 71 0.57 -10.47 -12.28
CA ILE A 71 1.92 -11.03 -12.41
C ILE A 71 2.71 -10.12 -13.34
N GLU A 72 3.84 -9.66 -12.83
CA GLU A 72 4.80 -8.85 -13.54
C GLU A 72 5.63 -9.72 -14.51
N GLU A 73 5.94 -9.20 -15.69
CA GLU A 73 6.52 -9.98 -16.80
C GLU A 73 8.03 -10.20 -16.68
N ASP A 74 8.79 -9.23 -16.18
CA ASP A 74 10.25 -9.28 -16.12
C ASP A 74 10.75 -10.40 -15.19
N TYR A 75 10.13 -10.55 -14.02
CA TYR A 75 10.58 -11.50 -13.00
C TYR A 75 9.53 -12.55 -12.63
N GLY A 76 8.33 -12.49 -13.21
CA GLY A 76 7.24 -13.41 -12.88
C GLY A 76 6.75 -13.28 -11.44
N ARG A 77 6.92 -12.11 -10.81
CA ARG A 77 6.51 -11.86 -9.42
C ARG A 77 5.12 -11.26 -9.36
N SER A 78 4.40 -11.54 -8.29
CA SER A 78 3.09 -10.93 -8.08
C SER A 78 3.24 -9.48 -7.58
N ARG A 79 2.32 -8.63 -8.00
CA ARG A 79 2.18 -7.24 -7.57
C ARG A 79 0.73 -6.90 -7.32
N VAL A 80 0.50 -5.89 -6.49
CA VAL A 80 -0.84 -5.33 -6.26
C VAL A 80 -1.14 -4.30 -7.35
N LEU A 81 -2.22 -4.52 -8.09
CA LEU A 81 -2.75 -3.60 -9.11
C LEU A 81 -3.62 -2.51 -8.47
N ARG A 82 -4.56 -2.92 -7.62
CA ARG A 82 -5.57 -2.05 -7.01
C ARG A 82 -5.88 -2.48 -5.58
N GLN A 83 -5.90 -1.51 -4.66
CA GLN A 83 -6.23 -1.72 -3.25
C GLN A 83 -7.73 -1.96 -3.01
N ASP A 84 -8.55 -1.62 -4.00
CA ASP A 84 -10.01 -1.66 -4.02
C ASP A 84 -10.54 -2.54 -5.17
N GLY A 85 -9.70 -3.45 -5.68
CA GLY A 85 -10.01 -4.32 -6.81
C GLY A 85 -11.09 -5.36 -6.50
N ASP A 86 -10.88 -6.12 -5.42
CA ASP A 86 -11.76 -7.18 -4.94
C ASP A 86 -12.19 -6.92 -3.48
N ILE A 87 -13.21 -7.65 -3.02
CA ILE A 87 -13.70 -7.58 -1.63
C ILE A 87 -12.67 -8.15 -0.66
N GLU A 88 -12.73 -7.74 0.62
CA GLU A 88 -11.71 -8.09 1.61
C GLU A 88 -11.56 -9.60 1.80
N GLU A 89 -12.66 -10.33 1.75
CA GLU A 89 -12.72 -11.77 1.94
C GLU A 89 -11.93 -12.51 0.85
N VAL A 90 -12.03 -12.04 -0.39
CA VAL A 90 -11.31 -12.63 -1.55
C VAL A 90 -9.83 -12.27 -1.50
N VAL A 91 -9.49 -11.06 -1.04
CA VAL A 91 -8.10 -10.68 -0.81
C VAL A 91 -7.49 -11.49 0.34
N GLN A 92 -8.25 -11.72 1.42
CA GLN A 92 -7.82 -12.54 2.55
C GLN A 92 -7.60 -13.99 2.13
N GLU A 93 -8.50 -14.57 1.30
CA GLU A 93 -8.30 -15.89 0.72
C GLU A 93 -6.99 -15.96 -0.09
N ALA A 94 -6.71 -14.96 -0.91
CA ALA A 94 -5.46 -14.89 -1.68
C ALA A 94 -4.21 -14.79 -0.79
N ILE A 95 -4.32 -14.14 0.37
CA ILE A 95 -3.25 -14.07 1.37
C ILE A 95 -3.03 -15.46 1.99
N ASP A 96 -4.09 -16.08 2.49
CA ASP A 96 -4.04 -17.35 3.25
C ASP A 96 -3.61 -18.54 2.39
N THR A 97 -3.82 -18.46 1.07
CA THR A 97 -3.46 -19.51 0.10
C THR A 97 -2.05 -19.35 -0.48
N CYS A 98 -1.32 -18.31 -0.08
CA CYS A 98 0.02 -18.06 -0.61
C CYS A 98 1.03 -19.09 -0.02
N PRO A 99 1.71 -19.92 -0.84
CA PRO A 99 2.55 -21.01 -0.34
C PRO A 99 3.84 -20.54 0.35
N VAL A 100 4.16 -19.25 0.28
CA VAL A 100 5.38 -18.64 0.83
C VAL A 100 5.08 -17.40 1.67
N ASP A 101 3.80 -17.19 2.02
CA ASP A 101 3.33 -16.08 2.86
C ASP A 101 3.82 -14.68 2.43
N CYS A 102 3.95 -14.43 1.12
CA CYS A 102 4.56 -13.19 0.62
C CYS A 102 3.59 -12.00 0.48
N ILE A 103 2.36 -12.09 1.01
CA ILE A 103 1.32 -11.08 0.87
C ILE A 103 0.92 -10.59 2.26
N HIS A 104 0.89 -9.28 2.47
CA HIS A 104 0.71 -8.68 3.79
C HIS A 104 -0.28 -7.52 3.77
N TRP A 105 -1.13 -7.44 4.79
CA TRP A 105 -1.81 -6.20 5.14
C TRP A 105 -0.82 -5.26 5.84
N VAL A 106 -0.76 -4.02 5.40
CA VAL A 106 0.14 -2.98 5.91
C VAL A 106 -0.63 -1.68 6.11
N ASP A 107 -0.15 -0.80 6.99
CA ASP A 107 -0.72 0.54 7.11
C ASP A 107 -0.51 1.33 5.81
N TYR A 108 -1.46 2.21 5.47
CA TYR A 108 -1.37 2.98 4.22
C TYR A 108 -0.12 3.89 4.16
N THR A 109 0.33 4.42 5.29
CA THR A 109 1.56 5.23 5.36
C THR A 109 2.80 4.38 5.12
N GLU A 110 2.81 3.14 5.62
CA GLU A 110 3.89 2.18 5.42
C GLU A 110 3.91 1.66 3.99
N LEU A 111 2.74 1.38 3.41
CA LEU A 111 2.58 0.94 2.02
C LEU A 111 3.32 1.89 1.06
N LYS A 112 3.14 3.19 1.23
CA LYS A 112 3.82 4.20 0.39
C LYS A 112 5.34 4.06 0.44
N ASN A 113 5.90 3.77 1.61
CA ASN A 113 7.33 3.60 1.80
C ASN A 113 7.81 2.28 1.18
N LEU A 114 7.09 1.18 1.40
CA LEU A 114 7.39 -0.13 0.81
C LEU A 114 7.39 -0.09 -0.72
N GLU A 115 6.40 0.57 -1.31
CA GLU A 115 6.27 0.78 -2.74
C GLU A 115 7.41 1.65 -3.32
N ALA A 116 7.86 2.66 -2.58
CA ALA A 116 9.02 3.46 -2.94
C ALA A 116 10.32 2.64 -2.89
N ASP A 117 10.50 1.83 -1.83
CA ASP A 117 11.69 1.01 -1.64
C ASP A 117 11.79 -0.15 -2.63
N ARG A 118 10.64 -0.72 -3.03
CA ARG A 118 10.54 -1.75 -4.07
C ARG A 118 11.28 -1.35 -5.35
N LYS A 119 11.21 -0.09 -5.77
CA LYS A 119 11.88 0.39 -7.00
C LYS A 119 13.39 0.09 -7.00
N TYR A 120 13.97 -0.04 -5.82
CA TYR A 120 15.39 -0.33 -5.62
C TYR A 120 15.68 -1.78 -5.24
N GLN A 121 14.66 -2.61 -5.05
CA GLN A 121 14.84 -4.04 -4.79
C GLN A 121 15.50 -4.70 -6.01
N VAL A 122 16.30 -5.73 -5.68
CA VAL A 122 17.01 -6.58 -6.63
C VAL A 122 16.34 -7.94 -6.51
N ILE A 123 15.62 -8.32 -7.56
CA ILE A 123 14.86 -9.56 -7.58
C ILE A 123 15.79 -10.67 -8.07
N PRO A 124 16.03 -11.72 -7.27
CA PRO A 124 16.86 -12.82 -7.71
C PRO A 124 16.15 -13.61 -8.81
N VAL A 125 16.90 -13.97 -9.84
CA VAL A 125 16.44 -14.86 -10.90
C VAL A 125 16.18 -16.24 -10.28
N ALA A 126 15.01 -16.81 -10.57
CA ALA A 126 14.66 -18.13 -10.06
C ALA A 126 15.71 -19.17 -10.46
N GLY A 127 16.16 -19.97 -9.49
CA GLY A 127 17.18 -21.01 -9.70
C GLY A 127 18.63 -20.53 -9.61
N TYR A 128 18.89 -19.24 -9.37
CA TYR A 128 20.24 -18.72 -9.11
C TYR A 128 20.47 -18.47 -7.62
N PRO A 129 21.66 -18.78 -7.06
CA PRO A 129 21.96 -18.49 -5.67
C PRO A 129 21.97 -16.98 -5.41
N VAL A 130 21.34 -16.56 -4.30
CA VAL A 130 21.30 -15.16 -3.89
C VAL A 130 22.57 -14.82 -3.11
N GLU A 131 23.51 -14.13 -3.74
CA GLU A 131 24.67 -13.59 -3.05
C GLU A 131 24.34 -12.23 -2.43
N HIS A 132 24.24 -12.16 -1.09
CA HIS A 132 23.90 -10.93 -0.37
C HIS A 132 24.81 -9.74 -0.72
N GLY A 133 26.11 -9.97 -0.92
CA GLY A 133 27.06 -8.93 -1.33
C GLY A 133 26.76 -8.35 -2.72
N VAL A 134 26.35 -9.20 -3.65
CA VAL A 134 25.95 -8.79 -5.01
C VAL A 134 24.65 -8.01 -4.96
N ALA A 135 23.64 -8.51 -4.25
CA ALA A 135 22.34 -7.84 -4.11
C ALA A 135 22.47 -6.42 -3.51
N ILE A 136 23.32 -6.24 -2.49
CA ILE A 136 23.60 -4.91 -1.91
C ILE A 136 24.24 -3.97 -2.93
N THR A 137 25.22 -4.47 -3.69
CA THR A 137 25.95 -3.69 -4.70
C THR A 137 25.03 -3.26 -5.84
N GLU A 138 24.18 -4.16 -6.31
CA GLU A 138 23.19 -3.90 -7.36
C GLU A 138 22.12 -2.90 -6.91
N LYS A 139 21.62 -3.02 -5.67
CA LYS A 139 20.69 -2.05 -5.06
C LYS A 139 21.28 -0.65 -5.04
N ARG A 140 22.56 -0.51 -4.66
CA ARG A 140 23.28 0.78 -4.67
C ARG A 140 23.40 1.34 -6.09
N ARG A 141 23.79 0.51 -7.07
CA ARG A 141 23.88 0.89 -8.48
C ARG A 141 22.53 1.35 -9.04
N LYS A 142 21.44 0.64 -8.74
CA LYS A 142 20.08 0.99 -9.17
C LYS A 142 19.64 2.33 -8.58
N LYS A 143 19.87 2.58 -7.28
CA LYS A 143 19.64 3.88 -6.64
C LYS A 143 20.40 5.02 -7.33
N GLN A 144 21.68 4.81 -7.67
CA GLN A 144 22.49 5.84 -8.35
C GLN A 144 22.02 6.13 -9.78
N LYS A 145 21.63 5.09 -10.55
CA LYS A 145 21.10 5.27 -11.91
C LYS A 145 19.79 6.07 -11.92
N LEU A 146 18.84 5.74 -11.03
CA LEU A 146 17.57 6.47 -10.96
C LEU A 146 17.76 7.93 -10.56
N LYS A 147 18.69 8.22 -9.64
CA LYS A 147 19.03 9.62 -9.28
C LYS A 147 19.61 10.41 -10.45
N LYS A 148 20.43 9.77 -11.30
CA LYS A 148 21.00 10.41 -12.50
C LYS A 148 19.98 10.65 -13.61
N SER A 149 18.93 9.82 -13.71
CA SER A 149 17.85 10.01 -14.70
C SER A 149 16.82 11.06 -14.28
N SER A 150 16.81 11.47 -13.01
CA SER A 150 15.91 12.48 -12.45
C SER A 150 16.58 13.86 -12.27
N SER A 151 17.77 14.07 -12.86
CA SER A 151 18.55 15.31 -12.81
C SER A 151 18.78 15.88 -14.20
#